data_AF-A0A6I1ZIP8-F1
#
_entry.id   AF-A0A6I1ZIP8-F1
#
_cell.length_a   1.000
_cell.length_b   1.000
_cell.length_c   1.000
_cell.angle_alpha   90.00
_cell.angle_beta   90.00
_cell.angle_gamma   90.00
#
_symmetry.space_group_name_H-M   'P 1'
#
loop_
_entity.id
_entity.type
_entity.pdbx_description
1 polymer ?
#
loop_
_entity_poly.entity_id
_entity_poly.type
_entity_poly.pdbx_seq_one_letter_code
_entity_poly.pdbx_strand_id
1 'polypeptide(L)'
;MAGLHELLLAELRAADQLDLSQAAVDGSHLRAMKGGAKTGPSPVDRGRTGSKHHVIVEAHGIDVLYADRGYDYDTYRRDLRGLGIR
;
A
#
# COMPACT_ATOMS: atom_id res chain seq x y z
N MET A 1 8.66 13.24 0.07
CA MET A 1 8.53 12.07 0.95
C MET A 1 9.04 10.77 0.33
N ALA A 2 8.99 10.53 -0.99
CA ALA A 2 9.48 9.27 -1.59
C ALA A 2 11.00 9.06 -1.42
N GLY A 3 11.83 10.07 -1.73
CA GLY A 3 13.29 9.90 -1.75
C GLY A 3 13.97 9.60 -0.41
N LEU A 4 13.40 10.04 0.72
CA LEU A 4 13.98 9.73 2.04
C LEU A 4 13.77 8.24 2.39
N HIS A 5 12.59 7.72 2.10
CA HIS A 5 12.25 6.33 2.42
C HIS A 5 13.02 5.36 1.54
N GLU A 6 13.21 5.70 0.27
CA GLU A 6 14.06 4.95 -0.66
C GLU A 6 15.53 4.90 -0.20
N LEU A 7 16.08 6.05 0.24
CA LEU A 7 17.45 6.12 0.75
C LEU A 7 17.61 5.25 2.01
N LEU A 8 16.69 5.38 2.97
CA LEU A 8 16.72 4.58 4.20
C LEU A 8 16.69 3.07 3.88
N LEU A 9 15.81 2.64 2.97
CA LEU A 9 15.74 1.23 2.56
C LEU A 9 17.02 0.77 1.86
N ALA A 10 17.64 1.62 1.04
CA ALA A 10 18.90 1.30 0.39
C ALA A 10 20.03 1.10 1.42
N GLU A 11 20.13 1.98 2.41
CA GLU A 11 21.13 1.88 3.48
C GLU A 11 20.91 0.62 4.35
N LEU A 12 19.67 0.34 4.76
CA LEU A 12 19.35 -0.85 5.56
C LEU A 12 19.62 -2.16 4.78
N ARG A 13 19.35 -2.17 3.47
CA ARG A 13 19.72 -3.30 2.60
C ARG A 13 21.24 -3.46 2.51
N ALA A 14 21.97 -2.36 2.30
CA ALA A 14 23.43 -2.39 2.21
C ALA A 14 24.09 -2.85 3.51
N ALA A 15 23.46 -2.56 4.65
CA ALA A 15 23.91 -2.97 5.98
C ALA A 15 23.46 -4.39 6.40
N ASP A 16 22.69 -5.09 5.56
CA ASP A 16 22.08 -6.41 5.87
C ASP A 16 21.22 -6.40 7.15
N GLN A 17 20.47 -5.31 7.36
CA GLN A 17 19.65 -5.08 8.55
C GLN A 17 18.15 -5.31 8.31
N LEU A 18 17.75 -5.81 7.14
CA LEU A 18 16.36 -6.12 6.84
C LEU A 18 16.12 -7.63 6.90
N ASP A 19 15.28 -8.08 7.83
CA ASP A 19 14.83 -9.48 7.84
C ASP A 19 13.60 -9.65 6.95
N LEU A 20 13.88 -10.04 5.71
CA LEU A 20 12.85 -10.33 4.70
C LEU A 20 12.40 -11.80 4.72
N SER A 21 12.80 -12.59 5.72
CA SER A 21 12.38 -13.99 5.84
C SER A 21 10.90 -14.13 6.22
N GLN A 22 10.37 -13.14 6.94
CA GLN A 22 8.95 -13.01 7.29
C GLN A 22 8.49 -11.56 7.15
N ALA A 23 7.21 -11.38 6.86
CA ALA A 23 6.59 -10.07 6.79
C ALA A 23 5.15 -10.10 7.29
N ALA A 24 4.75 -9.06 8.01
CA ALA A 24 3.36 -8.78 8.30
C ALA A 24 2.79 -7.87 7.20
N VAL A 25 1.64 -8.25 6.64
CA VAL A 25 0.95 -7.48 5.60
C VAL A 25 -0.43 -7.11 6.11
N ASP A 26 -0.75 -5.83 6.08
CA ASP A 26 -2.08 -5.33 6.42
C ASP A 26 -2.53 -4.26 5.41
N GLY A 27 -3.79 -3.87 5.49
CA GLY A 27 -4.31 -2.73 4.76
C GLY A 27 -5.38 -1.99 5.53
N SER A 28 -5.33 -0.66 5.48
CA SER A 28 -6.35 0.21 6.05
C SER A 28 -7.20 0.85 4.95
N HIS A 29 -8.46 1.16 5.28
CA HIS A 29 -9.35 1.92 4.42
C HIS A 29 -9.85 3.15 5.15
N LEU A 30 -9.70 4.32 4.55
CA LEU A 30 -10.11 5.61 5.10
C LEU A 30 -11.04 6.31 4.12
N ARG A 31 -12.11 6.92 4.65
CA ARG A 31 -13.00 7.74 3.83
C ARG A 31 -12.29 9.03 3.41
N ALA A 32 -12.28 9.31 2.12
CA ALA A 32 -11.66 10.50 1.55
C ALA A 32 -12.74 11.56 1.30
N MET A 33 -13.12 12.27 2.36
CA MET A 33 -14.25 13.21 2.36
C MET A 33 -14.20 14.26 1.26
N LYS A 34 -12.99 14.73 0.92
CA LYS A 34 -12.74 15.76 -0.11
C LYS A 34 -12.35 15.18 -1.48
N GLY A 35 -12.27 13.85 -1.59
CA GLY A 35 -11.71 13.18 -2.76
C GLY A 35 -10.26 13.56 -3.05
N GLY A 36 -9.81 13.28 -4.27
CA GLY A 36 -8.48 13.59 -4.77
C GLY A 36 -8.06 12.66 -5.90
N ALA A 37 -6.99 13.01 -6.60
CA ALA A 37 -6.49 12.25 -7.75
C ALA A 37 -6.11 10.79 -7.44
N LYS A 38 -5.95 10.45 -6.15
CA LYS A 38 -5.59 9.10 -5.67
C LYS A 38 -6.68 8.47 -4.81
N THR A 39 -7.94 8.79 -5.09
CA THR A 39 -9.10 8.28 -4.35
C THR A 39 -10.08 7.62 -5.32
N GLY A 40 -10.83 6.62 -4.86
CA GLY A 40 -11.78 5.88 -5.71
C GLY A 40 -12.98 5.35 -4.94
N PRO A 41 -13.97 4.77 -5.65
CA PRO A 41 -15.13 4.13 -5.05
C PRO A 41 -14.73 2.98 -4.10
N SER A 42 -15.19 3.06 -2.86
CA SER A 42 -14.86 2.04 -1.86
C SER A 42 -15.76 0.79 -1.99
N PRO A 43 -15.18 -0.43 -2.02
CA PRO A 43 -15.95 -1.67 -2.00
C PRO A 43 -16.62 -1.95 -0.64
N VAL A 44 -16.08 -1.40 0.44
CA VAL A 44 -16.56 -1.63 1.82
C VAL A 44 -17.33 -0.44 2.37
N ASP A 45 -17.35 0.68 1.64
CA ASP A 45 -18.09 1.89 2.00
C ASP A 45 -19.12 2.29 0.93
N ARG A 46 -19.86 1.32 0.37
CA ARG A 46 -20.96 1.52 -0.60
C ARG A 46 -20.60 2.42 -1.80
N GLY A 47 -19.38 2.33 -2.29
CA GLY A 47 -18.90 3.15 -3.40
C GLY A 47 -18.57 4.60 -3.05
N ARG A 48 -18.60 4.99 -1.75
CA ARG A 48 -18.15 6.31 -1.33
C ARG A 48 -16.65 6.47 -1.59
N THR A 49 -16.25 7.70 -1.91
CA THR A 49 -14.86 8.04 -2.19
C THR A 49 -13.98 7.78 -0.98
N GLY A 50 -12.97 6.94 -1.16
CA GLY A 50 -12.04 6.52 -0.13
C GLY A 50 -10.63 6.35 -0.65
N SER A 51 -9.72 6.19 0.30
CA SER A 51 -8.35 5.76 0.08
C SER A 51 -8.16 4.43 0.79
N LYS A 52 -7.38 3.53 0.20
CA LYS A 52 -6.84 2.40 0.94
C LYS A 52 -5.31 2.52 0.94
N HIS A 53 -4.71 2.03 2.01
CA HIS A 53 -3.28 2.03 2.21
C HIS A 53 -2.89 0.59 2.54
N HIS A 54 -1.89 0.07 1.85
CA HIS A 54 -1.29 -1.20 2.19
C HIS A 54 -0.04 -0.94 3.01
N VAL A 55 0.19 -1.79 3.99
CA VAL A 55 1.39 -1.73 4.81
C VAL A 55 2.03 -3.09 4.87
N ILE A 56 3.36 -3.10 4.70
CA ILE A 56 4.20 -4.28 4.84
C ILE A 56 5.27 -3.92 5.87
N VAL A 57 5.44 -4.79 6.85
CA VAL A 57 6.44 -4.65 7.92
C VAL A 57 7.30 -5.90 7.95
N GLU A 58 8.61 -5.71 8.06
CA GLU A 58 9.59 -6.80 8.16
C GLU A 58 9.69 -7.34 9.61
N ALA A 59 10.40 -8.44 9.81
CA ALA A 59 10.32 -9.23 11.05
C ALA A 59 11.08 -8.65 12.25
N HIS A 60 12.05 -7.75 12.08
CA HIS A 60 12.91 -7.23 13.15
C HIS A 60 12.25 -6.20 14.08
N GLY A 61 10.95 -5.96 13.93
CA GLY A 61 10.20 -5.02 14.75
C GLY A 61 9.87 -3.73 14.01
N ILE A 62 9.04 -2.90 14.64
CA ILE A 62 8.23 -1.82 14.05
C ILE A 62 9.06 -0.64 13.48
N ASP A 63 10.38 -0.77 13.34
CA ASP A 63 11.28 0.31 12.92
C ASP A 63 11.18 0.64 11.42
N VAL A 64 10.66 -0.27 10.60
CA VAL A 64 10.48 -0.05 9.15
C VAL A 64 9.04 -0.33 8.71
N LEU A 65 8.26 0.75 8.62
CA LEU A 65 6.91 0.74 8.08
C LEU A 65 6.93 1.02 6.57
N TYR A 66 6.76 0.01 5.72
CA TYR A 66 6.53 0.24 4.29
C TYR A 66 5.04 0.40 4.02
N ALA A 67 4.57 1.65 3.99
CA ALA A 67 3.22 1.95 3.53
C ALA A 67 3.26 2.26 2.04
N ASP A 68 2.94 1.30 1.18
CA ASP A 68 2.54 1.66 -0.18
C ASP A 68 1.20 2.38 -0.07
N ARG A 69 1.08 3.53 -0.75
CA ARG A 69 -0.22 4.14 -1.02
C ARG A 69 -0.88 3.36 -2.15
N GLY A 70 -0.96 2.05 -1.97
CA GLY A 70 -1.66 1.18 -2.86
C GLY A 70 -3.13 1.51 -2.71
N TYR A 71 -3.70 2.22 -3.67
CA TYR A 71 -4.95 1.82 -4.32
C TYR A 71 -5.21 2.64 -5.59
N ASP A 72 -4.99 1.98 -6.73
CA ASP A 72 -5.90 2.12 -7.87
C ASP A 72 -6.64 0.79 -8.04
N TYR A 73 -7.53 0.53 -7.10
CA TYR A 73 -8.36 -0.67 -7.10
C TYR A 73 -9.18 -0.84 -8.36
N ASP A 74 -9.62 0.29 -8.92
CA ASP A 74 -10.48 0.30 -10.09
C ASP A 74 -9.69 0.00 -11.35
N THR A 75 -8.45 0.47 -11.49
CA THR A 75 -7.59 0.10 -12.61
C THR A 75 -7.21 -1.38 -12.56
N TYR A 76 -6.74 -1.91 -11.43
CA TYR A 76 -6.42 -3.33 -11.36
C TYR A 76 -7.65 -4.22 -11.53
N ARG A 77 -8.83 -3.82 -11.03
CA ARG A 77 -10.06 -4.57 -11.33
C ARG A 77 -10.50 -4.47 -12.77
N ARG A 78 -10.33 -3.32 -13.42
CA ARG A 78 -10.57 -3.20 -14.86
C ARG A 78 -9.64 -4.13 -15.63
N ASP A 79 -8.37 -4.16 -15.28
CA ASP A 79 -7.37 -4.99 -15.95
C ASP A 79 -7.65 -6.48 -15.70
N LEU A 80 -7.88 -6.89 -14.45
CA LEU A 80 -8.23 -8.27 -14.10
C LEU A 80 -9.55 -8.72 -14.76
N ARG A 81 -10.57 -7.85 -14.82
CA ARG A 81 -11.80 -8.14 -15.58
C ARG A 81 -11.55 -8.20 -17.08
N GLY A 82 -10.66 -7.37 -17.61
CA GLY A 82 -10.20 -7.43 -19.00
C GLY A 82 -9.52 -8.76 -19.32
N LEU A 83 -8.85 -9.36 -18.33
CA LEU A 83 -8.29 -10.71 -18.39
C LEU A 83 -9.31 -11.83 -18.09
N GLY A 84 -10.58 -11.49 -17.82
CA GLY A 84 -11.64 -12.46 -17.51
C GLY A 84 -11.58 -13.07 -16.10
N ILE A 85 -10.72 -12.54 -15.23
CA ILE A 85 -10.56 -12.99 -13.84
C ILE A 85 -11.62 -12.27 -12.99
N ARG A 86 -12.45 -13.05 -12.29
CA ARG A 86 -13.63 -12.55 -11.55
C ARG A 86 -13.44 -12.59 -10.05
#